data_AF-A0A0A1TVR2-F1
#
_entry.id   AF-A0A0A1TVR2-F1
#
_cell.length_a   1.000
_cell.length_b   1.000
_cell.length_c   1.000
_cell.angle_alpha   90.00
_cell.angle_beta   90.00
_cell.angle_gamma   90.00
#
_symmetry.space_group_name_H-M   'P 1'
#
loop_
_entity.id
_entity.type
_entity.pdbx_description
1 polymer ?
#
loop_
_entity_poly.entity_id
_entity_poly.type
_entity_poly.pdbx_seq_one_letter_code
_entity_poly.pdbx_strand_id
1 'polypeptide(L)'
;MSFFRHLFKGKNVVEKAISNKESNLSSFEGYLVDASKHQKLFGYLSKVSQKKVPNDKALVYLTIWYNIITSRHSVEFCQYVQNFHIERLKLKNPNLVLQKFAMYLDHKIVLLKKYPSVVNNGLPAFETSLEFLNELCEAWKLLVELPWTDKQFYTDNELQILKVIFYEMNEVLTLLNDCVVSLCQNVTNLDSKKLPIVTKSLERADVIKYKYLSFIRKPILEQNFGNFPTQSYVPTSPMISFARQYFLKKDQGKSVTDLEESITTYAQSLTLDFNTNNAKIISYFRLQFPEFEGIRAPMRINSYVL
;
A
#
# COMPACT_ATOMS: atom_id res chain seq x y z
N MET A 1 -32.82 -1.57 37.30
CA MET A 1 -31.40 -1.95 37.14
C MET A 1 -31.27 -3.46 37.25
N SER A 2 -30.39 -4.07 36.46
CA SER A 2 -29.99 -5.49 36.48
C SER A 2 -30.90 -6.53 35.78
N PHE A 3 -30.87 -6.56 34.44
CA PHE A 3 -31.31 -7.75 33.68
C PHE A 3 -30.48 -8.11 32.42
N PHE A 4 -29.31 -7.48 32.20
CA PHE A 4 -28.45 -7.76 31.03
C PHE A 4 -26.97 -8.07 31.39
N ARG A 5 -26.70 -8.64 32.57
CA ARG A 5 -25.32 -8.99 32.98
C ARG A 5 -24.93 -10.47 32.83
N HIS A 6 -25.81 -11.35 32.35
CA HIS A 6 -25.54 -12.80 32.40
C HIS A 6 -25.86 -13.61 31.12
N LEU A 7 -25.39 -13.17 29.95
CA LEU A 7 -25.39 -14.07 28.76
C LEU A 7 -24.19 -13.95 27.79
N PHE A 8 -23.12 -13.20 28.10
CA PHE A 8 -21.97 -13.07 27.19
C PHE A 8 -20.61 -13.25 27.87
N LYS A 9 -20.39 -14.42 28.48
CA LYS A 9 -19.03 -14.91 28.77
C LYS A 9 -18.52 -15.66 27.53
N GLY A 10 -17.53 -15.12 26.82
CA GLY A 10 -16.68 -15.97 25.97
C GLY A 10 -16.20 -15.46 24.62
N LYS A 11 -16.68 -14.32 24.08
CA LYS A 11 -16.20 -13.78 22.79
C LYS A 11 -15.32 -12.55 22.98
N ASN A 12 -14.12 -12.58 22.41
CA ASN A 12 -13.26 -11.39 22.39
C ASN A 12 -13.80 -10.33 21.41
N VAL A 13 -13.26 -9.10 21.47
CA VAL A 13 -13.75 -7.96 20.66
C VAL A 13 -13.70 -8.25 19.15
N VAL A 14 -12.69 -8.98 18.68
CA VAL A 14 -12.54 -9.37 17.27
C VAL A 14 -13.62 -10.38 16.87
N GLU A 15 -13.89 -11.39 17.71
CA GLU A 15 -14.93 -12.39 17.45
C GLU A 15 -16.34 -11.79 17.44
N LYS A 16 -16.56 -10.77 18.28
CA LYS A 16 -17.82 -10.01 18.28
C LYS A 16 -17.98 -9.25 16.96
N ALA A 17 -16.95 -8.50 16.57
CA ALA A 17 -16.94 -7.74 15.31
C ALA A 17 -17.21 -8.64 14.09
N ILE A 18 -16.51 -9.78 13.99
CA ILE A 18 -16.74 -10.76 12.92
C ILE A 18 -18.15 -11.37 12.97
N SER A 19 -18.66 -11.67 14.17
CA SER A 19 -20.01 -12.24 14.31
C SER A 19 -21.08 -11.26 13.85
N ASN A 20 -20.86 -9.97 14.11
CA ASN A 20 -21.76 -8.87 13.74
C ASN A 20 -21.54 -8.38 12.30
N LYS A 21 -20.53 -8.90 11.58
CA LYS A 21 -20.06 -8.37 10.29
C LYS A 21 -19.64 -6.89 10.36
N GLU A 22 -19.17 -6.46 11.51
CA GLU A 22 -18.66 -5.11 11.76
C GLU A 22 -17.15 -5.10 11.51
N SER A 23 -16.70 -4.33 10.52
CA SER A 23 -15.28 -4.17 10.18
C SER A 23 -14.72 -2.79 10.57
N ASN A 24 -15.56 -1.92 11.13
CA ASN A 24 -15.21 -0.54 11.48
C ASN A 24 -14.24 -0.45 12.66
N LEU A 25 -13.50 0.67 12.73
CA LEU A 25 -12.47 0.89 13.74
C LEU A 25 -12.99 1.36 15.09
N SER A 26 -14.22 1.89 15.17
CA SER A 26 -14.83 2.36 16.42
C SER A 26 -14.87 1.28 17.49
N SER A 27 -15.10 0.03 17.10
CA SER A 27 -15.08 -1.12 18.01
C SER A 27 -13.68 -1.45 18.57
N PHE A 28 -12.62 -0.89 17.96
CA PHE A 28 -11.22 -1.14 18.29
C PHE A 28 -10.48 0.10 18.81
N GLU A 29 -11.12 1.28 18.81
CA GLU A 29 -10.48 2.56 19.15
C GLU A 29 -9.72 2.51 20.49
N GLY A 30 -10.35 1.95 21.52
CA GLY A 30 -9.72 1.80 22.85
C GLY A 30 -8.49 0.87 22.90
N TYR A 31 -8.27 0.05 21.86
CA TYR A 31 -7.06 -0.76 21.67
C TYR A 31 -6.04 -0.10 20.73
N LEU A 32 -6.51 0.75 19.82
CA LEU A 32 -5.67 1.37 18.79
C LEU A 32 -4.98 2.63 19.29
N VAL A 33 -5.59 3.38 20.21
CA VAL A 33 -5.01 4.60 20.79
C VAL A 33 -3.95 4.29 21.86
N ASP A 34 -3.86 3.04 22.31
CA ASP A 34 -3.03 2.63 23.43
C ASP A 34 -2.12 1.46 23.04
N ALA A 35 -0.85 1.78 22.77
CA ALA A 35 0.16 0.82 22.36
C ALA A 35 0.34 -0.34 23.36
N SER A 36 0.06 -0.13 24.65
CA SER A 36 0.13 -1.20 25.66
C SER A 36 -0.91 -2.31 25.44
N LYS A 37 -1.99 -2.02 24.70
CA LYS A 37 -3.06 -2.96 24.38
C LYS A 37 -2.86 -3.66 23.04
N HIS A 38 -1.86 -3.30 22.24
CA HIS A 38 -1.57 -3.91 20.94
C HIS A 38 -1.28 -5.41 21.05
N GLN A 39 -0.49 -5.82 22.05
CA GLN A 39 -0.19 -7.23 22.29
C GLN A 39 -1.46 -8.04 22.56
N LYS A 40 -2.40 -7.47 23.32
CA LYS A 40 -3.69 -8.10 23.63
C LYS A 40 -4.59 -8.18 22.39
N LEU A 41 -4.62 -7.14 21.56
CA LEU A 41 -5.34 -7.11 20.30
C LEU A 41 -4.79 -8.15 19.31
N PHE A 42 -3.46 -8.22 19.16
CA PHE A 42 -2.79 -9.26 18.37
C PHE A 42 -3.13 -10.67 18.88
N GLY A 43 -3.12 -10.87 20.20
CA GLY A 43 -3.54 -12.14 20.81
C GLY A 43 -4.97 -12.55 20.45
N TYR A 44 -5.91 -11.60 20.31
CA TYR A 44 -7.26 -11.89 19.84
C TYR A 44 -7.31 -12.24 18.36
N LEU A 45 -6.63 -11.48 17.51
CA LEU A 45 -6.54 -11.75 16.08
C LEU A 45 -5.95 -13.14 15.82
N SER A 46 -4.84 -13.48 16.48
CA SER A 46 -4.14 -14.76 16.35
C SER A 46 -4.97 -15.95 16.86
N LYS A 47 -5.85 -15.76 17.85
CA LYS A 47 -6.78 -16.83 18.27
C LYS A 47 -7.87 -17.09 17.24
N VAL A 48 -8.35 -16.04 16.56
CA VAL A 48 -9.37 -16.17 15.51
C VAL A 48 -8.79 -16.88 14.28
N SER A 49 -7.54 -16.58 13.90
CA SER A 49 -6.90 -17.17 12.72
C SER A 49 -6.67 -18.68 12.81
N GLN A 50 -6.59 -19.23 14.03
CA GLN A 50 -6.47 -20.66 14.28
C GLN A 50 -7.77 -21.43 14.00
N LYS A 51 -8.91 -20.73 13.96
CA LYS A 51 -10.22 -21.30 13.68
C LYS A 51 -10.45 -21.34 12.16
N LYS A 52 -11.27 -22.30 11.71
CA LYS A 52 -11.68 -22.35 10.30
C LYS A 52 -12.69 -21.23 10.05
N VAL A 53 -12.28 -20.16 9.36
CA VAL A 53 -13.13 -18.97 9.15
C VAL A 53 -13.91 -19.13 7.84
N PRO A 54 -15.25 -19.04 7.86
CA PRO A 54 -16.07 -18.98 6.65
C PRO A 54 -15.73 -17.78 5.76
N ASN A 55 -15.86 -17.90 4.43
CA ASN A 55 -15.47 -16.84 3.49
C ASN A 55 -16.15 -15.49 3.72
N ASP A 56 -17.45 -15.48 4.05
CA ASP A 56 -18.22 -14.27 4.35
C ASP A 56 -17.67 -13.52 5.57
N LYS A 57 -17.08 -14.26 6.52
CA LYS A 57 -16.41 -13.74 7.72
C LYS A 57 -14.93 -13.44 7.50
N ALA A 58 -14.30 -14.13 6.54
CA ALA A 58 -12.91 -13.90 6.16
C ALA A 58 -12.70 -12.48 5.64
N LEU A 59 -13.66 -11.98 4.85
CA LEU A 59 -13.68 -10.58 4.37
C LEU A 59 -13.59 -9.60 5.54
N VAL A 60 -14.53 -9.70 6.49
CA VAL A 60 -14.58 -8.84 7.69
C VAL A 60 -13.28 -8.94 8.49
N TYR A 61 -12.75 -10.14 8.65
CA TYR A 61 -11.51 -10.37 9.39
C TYR A 61 -10.28 -9.72 8.72
N LEU A 62 -10.13 -9.86 7.40
CA LEU A 62 -9.06 -9.21 6.66
C LEU A 62 -9.21 -7.68 6.66
N THR A 63 -10.43 -7.16 6.59
CA THR A 63 -10.69 -5.72 6.74
C THR A 63 -10.33 -5.21 8.14
N ILE A 64 -10.60 -5.99 9.20
CA ILE A 64 -10.15 -5.64 10.56
C ILE A 64 -8.62 -5.58 10.62
N TRP A 65 -7.92 -6.60 10.11
CA TRP A 65 -6.45 -6.58 10.05
C TRP A 65 -5.93 -5.36 9.31
N TYR A 66 -6.46 -5.12 8.12
CA TYR A 66 -6.12 -3.97 7.30
C TYR A 66 -6.28 -2.66 8.08
N ASN A 67 -7.45 -2.43 8.66
CA ASN A 67 -7.75 -1.21 9.39
C ASN A 67 -6.81 -0.99 10.59
N ILE A 68 -6.42 -2.07 11.30
CA ILE A 68 -5.45 -2.01 12.40
C ILE A 68 -4.04 -1.68 11.87
N ILE A 69 -3.60 -2.36 10.80
CA ILE A 69 -2.29 -2.14 10.16
C ILE A 69 -2.17 -0.74 9.55
N THR A 70 -3.28 -0.08 9.18
CA THR A 70 -3.27 1.30 8.67
C THR A 70 -3.62 2.35 9.72
N SER A 71 -3.76 1.96 10.99
CA SER A 71 -4.08 2.89 12.07
C SER A 71 -2.91 3.82 12.39
N ARG A 72 -3.17 4.86 13.20
CA ARG A 72 -2.14 5.82 13.63
C ARG A 72 -0.94 5.18 14.33
N HIS A 73 -1.15 4.07 15.02
CA HIS A 73 -0.12 3.33 15.75
C HIS A 73 0.27 2.01 15.05
N SER A 74 0.22 2.05 13.72
CA SER A 74 0.49 0.91 12.84
C SER A 74 1.87 0.31 13.02
N VAL A 75 2.91 1.16 13.17
CA VAL A 75 4.30 0.72 13.34
C VAL A 75 4.45 -0.06 14.64
N GLU A 76 3.97 0.49 15.74
CA GLU A 76 4.02 -0.12 17.07
C GLU A 76 3.26 -1.44 17.08
N PHE A 77 2.06 -1.48 16.48
CA PHE A 77 1.31 -2.72 16.35
C PHE A 77 2.07 -3.76 15.52
N CYS A 78 2.60 -3.38 14.35
CA CYS A 78 3.32 -4.30 13.47
C CYS A 78 4.57 -4.88 14.15
N GLN A 79 5.27 -4.13 14.99
CA GLN A 79 6.41 -4.64 15.78
C GLN A 79 6.03 -5.83 16.68
N TYR A 80 4.79 -5.90 17.19
CA TYR A 80 4.30 -7.02 18.00
C TYR A 80 3.91 -8.26 17.18
N VAL A 81 3.69 -8.14 15.88
CA VAL A 81 3.25 -9.24 15.02
C VAL A 81 4.43 -10.17 14.74
N GLN A 82 4.79 -11.06 15.65
CA GLN A 82 5.92 -11.98 15.47
C GLN A 82 5.47 -13.33 14.89
N ASN A 83 6.19 -13.83 13.88
CA ASN A 83 6.01 -15.17 13.29
C ASN A 83 4.57 -15.51 12.88
N PHE A 84 3.78 -14.49 12.57
CA PHE A 84 2.39 -14.62 12.15
C PHE A 84 2.26 -14.20 10.69
N HIS A 85 1.60 -15.06 9.91
CA HIS A 85 1.34 -14.84 8.49
C HIS A 85 -0.17 -14.93 8.28
N ILE A 86 -0.79 -13.81 7.91
CA ILE A 86 -2.20 -13.66 7.60
C ILE A 86 -2.57 -14.58 6.42
N GLU A 87 -1.67 -14.81 5.46
CA GLU A 87 -1.92 -15.75 4.35
C GLU A 87 -2.19 -17.19 4.84
N ARG A 88 -1.70 -17.57 6.02
CA ARG A 88 -1.88 -18.91 6.62
C ARG A 88 -3.21 -19.07 7.34
N LEU A 89 -4.11 -18.10 7.22
CA LEU A 89 -5.48 -18.22 7.72
C LEU A 89 -6.14 -19.49 7.18
N LYS A 90 -6.76 -20.26 8.09
CA LYS A 90 -7.56 -21.44 7.73
C LYS A 90 -8.89 -21.01 7.11
N LEU A 91 -8.84 -20.46 5.90
CA LEU A 91 -10.02 -20.05 5.15
C LEU A 91 -10.69 -21.26 4.51
N LYS A 92 -12.02 -21.32 4.54
CA LYS A 92 -12.80 -22.38 3.89
C LYS A 92 -13.02 -22.02 2.42
N ASN A 93 -12.23 -22.60 1.52
CA ASN A 93 -12.27 -22.35 0.07
C ASN A 93 -12.04 -20.86 -0.29
N PRO A 94 -10.91 -20.26 0.11
CA PRO A 94 -10.68 -18.84 -0.14
C PRO A 94 -10.60 -18.57 -1.64
N ASN A 95 -11.34 -17.57 -2.12
CA ASN A 95 -11.15 -17.07 -3.47
C ASN A 95 -9.78 -16.38 -3.62
N LEU A 96 -9.31 -16.22 -4.86
CA LEU A 96 -8.00 -15.65 -5.13
C LEU A 96 -7.85 -14.21 -4.61
N VAL A 97 -8.94 -13.46 -4.51
CA VAL A 97 -8.94 -12.08 -3.98
C VAL A 97 -8.56 -12.07 -2.50
N LEU A 98 -9.21 -12.91 -1.70
CA LEU A 98 -8.91 -13.06 -0.27
C LEU A 98 -7.47 -13.53 -0.04
N GLN A 99 -7.00 -14.49 -0.84
CA GLN A 99 -5.62 -15.01 -0.72
C GLN A 99 -4.60 -13.91 -1.00
N LYS A 100 -4.70 -13.23 -2.15
CA LYS A 100 -3.75 -12.17 -2.54
C LYS A 100 -3.82 -10.97 -1.60
N PHE A 101 -5.01 -10.62 -1.10
CA PHE A 101 -5.13 -9.55 -0.10
C PHE A 101 -4.49 -9.93 1.24
N ALA A 102 -4.65 -11.18 1.70
CA ALA A 102 -3.95 -11.65 2.90
C ALA A 102 -2.43 -11.60 2.74
N MET A 103 -1.90 -12.05 1.59
CA MET A 103 -0.47 -11.93 1.26
C MET A 103 -0.01 -10.47 1.22
N TYR A 104 -0.83 -9.57 0.67
CA TYR A 104 -0.53 -8.15 0.66
C TYR A 104 -0.42 -7.58 2.08
N LEU A 105 -1.32 -7.95 2.99
CA LEU A 105 -1.26 -7.51 4.38
C LEU A 105 0.02 -8.01 5.09
N ASP A 106 0.46 -9.24 4.81
CA ASP A 106 1.74 -9.75 5.30
C ASP A 106 2.91 -8.91 4.77
N HIS A 107 2.94 -8.60 3.47
CA HIS A 107 3.92 -7.69 2.89
C HIS A 107 3.88 -6.30 3.54
N LYS A 108 2.69 -5.75 3.80
CA LYS A 108 2.53 -4.43 4.44
C LYS A 108 3.08 -4.42 5.87
N ILE A 109 2.87 -5.49 6.64
CA ILE A 109 3.49 -5.64 7.97
C ILE A 109 5.01 -5.66 7.87
N VAL A 110 5.58 -6.38 6.91
CA VAL A 110 7.04 -6.44 6.69
C VAL A 110 7.59 -5.06 6.34
N LEU A 111 6.95 -4.36 5.40
CA LEU A 111 7.32 -3.01 4.99
C LEU A 111 7.29 -2.04 6.18
N LEU A 112 6.23 -2.05 6.99
CA LEU A 112 6.11 -1.16 8.16
C LEU A 112 7.12 -1.44 9.26
N LYS A 113 7.56 -2.70 9.41
CA LYS A 113 8.64 -3.05 10.33
C LYS A 113 10.01 -2.63 9.84
N LYS A 114 10.28 -2.84 8.55
CA LYS A 114 11.57 -2.57 7.93
C LYS A 114 11.78 -1.08 7.68
N TYR A 115 10.71 -0.36 7.36
CA TYR A 115 10.71 1.06 6.97
C TYR A 115 9.70 1.88 7.80
N PRO A 116 9.83 1.91 9.14
CA PRO A 116 8.91 2.65 10.01
C PRO A 116 8.90 4.16 9.73
N SER A 117 9.99 4.69 9.15
CA SER A 117 10.10 6.10 8.76
C SER A 117 9.06 6.51 7.71
N VAL A 118 8.58 5.59 6.87
CA VAL A 118 7.60 5.89 5.81
C VAL A 118 6.27 6.40 6.36
N VAL A 119 5.94 6.05 7.60
CA VAL A 119 4.72 6.51 8.26
C VAL A 119 4.87 7.95 8.79
N ASN A 120 6.03 8.28 9.37
CA ASN A 120 6.21 9.52 10.15
C ASN A 120 7.08 10.57 9.46
N ASN A 121 8.08 10.16 8.68
CA ASN A 121 9.18 10.97 8.18
C ASN A 121 9.33 10.93 6.64
N GLY A 122 8.42 10.25 5.93
CA GLY A 122 8.49 10.07 4.48
C GLY A 122 9.47 8.98 4.05
N LEU A 123 9.95 9.05 2.81
CA LEU A 123 10.81 8.03 2.21
C LEU A 123 12.06 7.74 3.07
N PRO A 124 12.56 6.48 3.05
CA PRO A 124 13.80 6.15 3.72
C PRO A 124 15.01 6.82 3.03
N ALA A 125 16.18 6.74 3.66
CA ALA A 125 17.44 7.20 3.07
C ALA A 125 17.66 6.58 1.67
N PHE A 126 18.40 7.27 0.81
CA PHE A 126 18.54 6.95 -0.60
C PHE A 126 18.91 5.48 -0.88
N GLU A 127 19.91 4.94 -0.18
CA GLU A 127 20.37 3.56 -0.34
C GLU A 127 19.25 2.55 -0.03
N THR A 128 18.43 2.89 0.95
CA THR A 128 17.30 2.11 1.44
C THR A 128 16.07 2.26 0.54
N SER A 129 15.94 3.38 -0.19
CA SER A 129 14.85 3.64 -1.14
C SER A 129 14.83 2.68 -2.33
N LEU A 130 15.99 2.16 -2.76
CA LEU A 130 16.04 1.16 -3.82
C LEU A 130 15.50 -0.20 -3.36
N GLU A 131 15.86 -0.64 -2.15
CA GLU A 131 15.28 -1.86 -1.57
C GLU A 131 13.78 -1.70 -1.33
N PHE A 132 13.40 -0.56 -0.76
CA PHE A 132 12.00 -0.22 -0.50
C PHE A 132 11.17 -0.21 -1.79
N LEU A 133 11.67 0.37 -2.89
CA LEU A 133 11.00 0.35 -4.19
C LEU A 133 10.75 -1.09 -4.68
N ASN A 134 11.71 -1.99 -4.53
CA ASN A 134 11.56 -3.38 -4.94
C ASN A 134 10.50 -4.10 -4.11
N GLU A 135 10.50 -3.92 -2.79
CA GLU A 135 9.50 -4.50 -1.89
C GLU A 135 8.10 -3.92 -2.13
N LEU A 136 8.00 -2.62 -2.41
CA LEU A 136 6.75 -1.98 -2.85
C LEU A 136 6.24 -2.56 -4.16
N CYS A 137 7.11 -2.79 -5.14
CA CYS A 137 6.72 -3.42 -6.41
C CYS A 137 6.19 -4.85 -6.21
N GLU A 138 6.77 -5.64 -5.30
CA GLU A 138 6.24 -6.97 -4.95
C GLU A 138 4.85 -6.86 -4.32
N ALA A 139 4.70 -5.97 -3.33
CA ALA A 139 3.42 -5.77 -2.64
C ALA A 139 2.33 -5.29 -3.63
N TRP A 140 2.65 -4.33 -4.50
CA TRP A 140 1.69 -3.77 -5.43
C TRP A 140 1.23 -4.77 -6.50
N LYS A 141 2.16 -5.61 -6.98
CA LYS A 141 1.87 -6.67 -7.95
C LYS A 141 0.76 -7.61 -7.44
N LEU A 142 0.75 -7.93 -6.14
CA LEU A 142 -0.28 -8.77 -5.53
C LEU A 142 -1.68 -8.17 -5.70
N LEU A 143 -1.80 -6.84 -5.60
CA LEU A 143 -3.07 -6.13 -5.78
C LEU A 143 -3.43 -6.01 -7.26
N VAL A 144 -2.52 -5.51 -8.10
CA VAL A 144 -2.80 -5.20 -9.52
C VAL A 144 -3.18 -6.45 -10.31
N GLU A 145 -2.63 -7.60 -9.95
CA GLU A 145 -2.92 -8.88 -10.62
C GLU A 145 -4.11 -9.64 -10.01
N LEU A 146 -4.95 -8.97 -9.21
CA LEU A 146 -6.19 -9.54 -8.72
C LEU A 146 -7.17 -9.83 -9.89
N PRO A 147 -7.91 -10.94 -9.85
CA PRO A 147 -8.95 -11.21 -10.83
C PRO A 147 -10.17 -10.34 -10.53
N TRP A 148 -10.17 -9.11 -11.02
CA TRP A 148 -11.35 -8.24 -11.03
C TRP A 148 -12.33 -8.80 -12.07
N THR A 149 -13.29 -9.59 -11.61
CA THR A 149 -14.34 -10.19 -12.44
C THR A 149 -15.42 -9.15 -12.72
N ASP A 150 -15.84 -8.98 -13.96
CA ASP A 150 -17.03 -8.18 -14.29
C ASP A 150 -18.29 -9.01 -13.95
N LYS A 151 -18.51 -9.22 -12.66
CA LYS A 151 -19.74 -9.84 -12.17
C LYS A 151 -20.79 -8.73 -11.99
N GLN A 152 -22.01 -9.05 -12.39
CA GLN A 152 -23.11 -8.09 -12.41
C GLN A 152 -23.53 -7.62 -11.01
N PHE A 153 -23.33 -8.45 -9.98
CA PHE A 153 -23.72 -8.16 -8.61
C PHE A 153 -22.60 -8.50 -7.62
N TYR A 154 -22.10 -7.49 -6.93
CA TYR A 154 -21.22 -7.63 -5.76
C TYR A 154 -22.05 -7.58 -4.48
N THR A 155 -21.69 -8.39 -3.48
CA THR A 155 -22.21 -8.21 -2.11
C THR A 155 -21.55 -6.99 -1.45
N ASP A 156 -22.20 -6.38 -0.47
CA ASP A 156 -21.66 -5.21 0.25
C ASP A 156 -20.26 -5.44 0.84
N ASN A 157 -20.02 -6.63 1.41
CA ASN A 157 -18.71 -6.99 1.97
C ASN A 157 -17.64 -7.13 0.89
N GLU A 158 -18.00 -7.60 -0.31
CA GLU A 158 -17.06 -7.68 -1.43
C GLU A 158 -16.79 -6.29 -2.02
N LEU A 159 -17.79 -5.42 -2.13
CA LEU A 159 -17.56 -4.02 -2.50
C LEU A 159 -16.63 -3.34 -1.50
N GLN A 160 -16.83 -3.58 -0.20
CA GLN A 160 -15.98 -2.99 0.84
C GLN A 160 -14.51 -3.41 0.70
N ILE A 161 -14.22 -4.69 0.46
CA ILE A 161 -12.82 -5.13 0.29
C ILE A 161 -12.23 -4.59 -1.02
N LEU A 162 -13.01 -4.55 -2.10
CA LEU A 162 -12.55 -3.98 -3.37
C LEU A 162 -12.28 -2.48 -3.23
N LYS A 163 -13.12 -1.75 -2.48
CA LYS A 163 -12.94 -0.34 -2.13
C LYS A 163 -11.62 -0.12 -1.40
N VAL A 164 -11.33 -0.97 -0.41
CA VAL A 164 -10.06 -0.98 0.34
C VAL A 164 -8.86 -1.28 -0.56
N ILE A 165 -8.94 -2.33 -1.37
CA ILE A 165 -7.87 -2.72 -2.29
C ILE A 165 -7.57 -1.60 -3.28
N PHE A 166 -8.61 -0.98 -3.84
CA PHE A 166 -8.46 0.12 -4.79
C PHE A 166 -7.81 1.34 -4.16
N TYR A 167 -8.23 1.72 -2.95
CA TYR A 167 -7.56 2.75 -2.17
C TYR A 167 -6.07 2.45 -1.96
N GLU A 168 -5.75 1.22 -1.53
CA GLU A 168 -4.37 0.79 -1.29
C GLU A 168 -3.50 0.78 -2.54
N MET A 169 -4.03 0.38 -3.70
CA MET A 169 -3.28 0.47 -4.95
C MET A 169 -2.82 1.90 -5.26
N ASN A 170 -3.60 2.90 -4.86
CA ASN A 170 -3.27 4.30 -5.12
C ASN A 170 -2.31 4.88 -4.10
N GLU A 171 -2.43 4.52 -2.83
CA GLU A 171 -1.41 4.85 -1.80
C GLU A 171 -0.04 4.26 -2.17
N VAL A 172 -0.02 3.03 -2.68
CA VAL A 172 1.23 2.40 -3.13
C VAL A 172 1.79 3.08 -4.39
N LEU A 173 0.93 3.50 -5.32
CA LEU A 173 1.33 4.28 -6.49
C LEU A 173 2.01 5.60 -6.10
N THR A 174 1.44 6.34 -5.14
CA THR A 174 2.00 7.62 -4.69
C THR A 174 3.38 7.42 -4.07
N LEU A 175 3.55 6.39 -3.24
CA LEU A 175 4.87 6.06 -2.65
C LEU A 175 5.88 5.62 -3.70
N LEU A 176 5.45 4.83 -4.68
CA LEU A 176 6.31 4.40 -5.78
C LEU A 176 6.77 5.60 -6.61
N ASN A 177 5.89 6.57 -6.88
CA ASN A 177 6.24 7.80 -7.59
C ASN A 177 7.29 8.62 -6.81
N ASP A 178 7.10 8.77 -5.49
CA ASP A 178 8.06 9.44 -4.62
C ASP A 178 9.43 8.73 -4.67
N CYS A 179 9.45 7.38 -4.60
CA CYS A 179 10.67 6.60 -4.72
C CYS A 179 11.39 6.84 -6.06
N VAL A 180 10.65 6.86 -7.16
CA VAL A 180 11.20 7.10 -8.50
C VAL A 180 11.81 8.50 -8.59
N VAL A 181 11.14 9.53 -8.07
CA VAL A 181 11.68 10.91 -8.02
C VAL A 181 12.96 10.96 -7.21
N SER A 182 12.95 10.38 -6.00
CA SER A 182 14.13 10.33 -5.13
C SER A 182 15.30 9.63 -5.83
N LEU A 183 15.03 8.52 -6.54
CA LEU A 183 16.06 7.82 -7.31
C LEU A 183 16.59 8.65 -8.48
N CYS A 184 15.72 9.40 -9.16
CA CYS A 184 16.11 10.28 -10.27
C CYS A 184 16.99 11.44 -9.81
N GLN A 185 16.64 12.08 -8.69
CA GLN A 185 17.40 13.20 -8.12
C GLN A 185 18.80 12.79 -7.63
N ASN A 186 18.99 11.51 -7.30
CA ASN A 186 20.23 11.00 -6.71
C ASN A 186 20.98 10.03 -7.63
N VAL A 187 20.60 9.93 -8.91
CA VAL A 187 21.21 8.97 -9.84
C VAL A 187 22.71 9.19 -10.04
N THR A 188 23.17 10.43 -9.93
CA THR A 188 24.59 10.83 -10.04
C THR A 188 25.43 10.38 -8.84
N ASN A 189 24.77 10.15 -7.69
CA ASN A 189 25.38 9.66 -6.44
C ASN A 189 25.47 8.12 -6.39
N LEU A 190 24.93 7.41 -7.38
CA LEU A 190 24.98 5.95 -7.42
C LEU A 190 26.38 5.43 -7.77
N ASP A 191 26.74 4.31 -7.17
CA ASP A 191 27.84 3.45 -7.63
C ASP A 191 27.43 2.78 -8.95
N SER A 192 28.34 2.72 -9.93
CA SER A 192 28.12 2.04 -11.21
C SER A 192 27.72 0.57 -11.03
N LYS A 193 28.16 -0.07 -9.95
CA LYS A 193 27.74 -1.44 -9.57
C LYS A 193 26.24 -1.56 -9.27
N LYS A 194 25.58 -0.47 -8.87
CA LYS A 194 24.14 -0.44 -8.57
C LYS A 194 23.27 -0.16 -9.80
N LEU A 195 23.85 0.28 -10.92
CA LEU A 195 23.11 0.61 -12.14
C LEU A 195 22.21 -0.54 -12.65
N PRO A 196 22.68 -1.81 -12.74
CA PRO A 196 21.83 -2.91 -13.18
C PRO A 196 20.63 -3.15 -12.26
N ILE A 197 20.81 -2.93 -10.94
CA ILE A 197 19.75 -3.09 -9.95
C ILE A 197 18.72 -1.98 -10.13
N VAL A 198 19.16 -0.72 -10.20
CA VAL A 198 18.28 0.44 -10.37
C VAL A 198 17.47 0.34 -11.67
N THR A 199 18.12 0.04 -12.78
CA THR A 199 17.43 -0.08 -14.07
C THR A 199 16.37 -1.18 -14.05
N LYS A 200 16.69 -2.36 -13.50
CA LYS A 200 15.72 -3.45 -13.34
C LYS A 200 14.55 -3.09 -12.42
N SER A 201 14.82 -2.37 -11.33
CA SER A 201 13.78 -1.90 -10.40
C SER A 201 12.83 -0.89 -11.06
N LEU A 202 13.35 0.04 -11.86
CA LEU A 202 12.56 1.02 -12.59
C LEU A 202 11.73 0.38 -13.72
N GLU A 203 12.33 -0.53 -14.49
CA GLU A 203 11.62 -1.32 -15.50
C GLU A 203 10.45 -2.09 -14.88
N ARG A 204 10.67 -2.69 -13.70
CA ARG A 204 9.63 -3.37 -12.96
C ARG A 204 8.51 -2.42 -12.51
N ALA A 205 8.86 -1.24 -12.01
CA ALA A 205 7.89 -0.22 -11.60
C ALA A 205 7.02 0.22 -12.80
N ASP A 206 7.62 0.43 -13.97
CA ASP A 206 6.90 0.76 -15.21
C ASP A 206 5.94 -0.34 -15.65
N VAL A 207 6.36 -1.61 -15.60
CA VAL A 207 5.49 -2.76 -15.93
C VAL A 207 4.25 -2.80 -15.03
N ILE A 208 4.42 -2.58 -13.72
CA ILE A 208 3.29 -2.62 -12.78
C ILE A 208 2.39 -1.40 -12.97
N LYS A 209 2.95 -0.19 -13.15
CA LYS A 209 2.18 1.02 -13.50
C LYS A 209 1.35 0.81 -14.76
N TYR A 210 1.93 0.22 -15.80
CA TYR A 210 1.20 -0.08 -17.04
C TYR A 210 0.02 -1.03 -16.82
N LYS A 211 0.23 -2.11 -16.05
CA LYS A 211 -0.87 -3.02 -15.66
C LYS A 211 -1.95 -2.30 -14.86
N TYR A 212 -1.55 -1.43 -13.93
CA TYR A 212 -2.48 -0.62 -13.14
C TYR A 212 -3.31 0.32 -14.03
N LEU A 213 -2.69 0.97 -15.02
CA LEU A 213 -3.40 1.85 -15.97
C LEU A 213 -4.44 1.10 -16.81
N SER A 214 -4.15 -0.13 -17.21
CA SER A 214 -5.14 -0.98 -17.87
C SER A 214 -6.28 -1.34 -16.92
N PHE A 215 -5.95 -1.62 -15.67
CA PHE A 215 -6.92 -1.90 -14.62
C PHE A 215 -7.86 -0.73 -14.32
N ILE A 216 -7.35 0.50 -14.15
CA ILE A 216 -8.20 1.68 -13.82
C ILE A 216 -9.23 2.03 -14.90
N ARG A 217 -9.05 1.52 -16.12
CA ARG A 217 -9.97 1.69 -17.25
C ARG A 217 -11.06 0.63 -17.32
N LYS A 218 -11.09 -0.32 -16.39
CA LYS A 218 -12.11 -1.37 -16.39
C LYS A 218 -13.48 -0.81 -16.00
N PRO A 219 -14.58 -1.22 -16.69
CA PRO A 219 -15.93 -0.74 -16.40
C PRO A 219 -16.37 -0.94 -14.95
N ILE A 220 -15.93 -2.02 -14.31
CA ILE A 220 -16.22 -2.30 -12.90
C ILE A 220 -15.84 -1.14 -11.97
N LEU A 221 -14.75 -0.42 -12.25
CA LEU A 221 -14.31 0.67 -11.39
C LEU A 221 -15.18 1.90 -11.60
N GLU A 222 -15.47 2.25 -12.85
CA GLU A 222 -16.37 3.35 -13.17
C GLU A 222 -17.76 3.12 -12.56
N GLN A 223 -18.29 1.90 -12.68
CA GLN A 223 -19.61 1.53 -12.15
C GLN A 223 -19.70 1.58 -10.62
N ASN A 224 -18.64 1.18 -9.90
CA ASN A 224 -18.70 1.04 -8.45
C ASN A 224 -18.01 2.16 -7.67
N PHE A 225 -17.05 2.86 -8.29
CA PHE A 225 -16.22 3.88 -7.67
C PHE A 225 -16.20 5.20 -8.45
N GLY A 226 -16.91 5.30 -9.57
CA GLY A 226 -16.97 6.49 -10.41
C GLY A 226 -15.70 6.71 -11.25
N ASN A 227 -15.65 7.86 -11.91
CA ASN A 227 -14.58 8.20 -12.83
C ASN A 227 -13.28 8.55 -12.11
N PHE A 228 -12.36 7.60 -12.09
CA PHE A 228 -11.01 7.82 -11.61
C PHE A 228 -10.27 8.78 -12.55
N PRO A 229 -9.55 9.80 -12.04
CA PRO A 229 -8.86 10.76 -12.88
C PRO A 229 -7.86 10.07 -13.80
N THR A 230 -7.88 10.44 -15.07
CA THR A 230 -6.90 9.95 -16.05
C THR A 230 -5.52 10.44 -15.62
N GLN A 231 -4.72 9.52 -15.07
CA GLN A 231 -3.34 9.82 -14.75
C GLN A 231 -2.54 9.85 -16.05
N SER A 232 -1.77 10.92 -16.26
CA SER A 232 -0.73 10.90 -17.29
C SER A 232 0.33 9.89 -16.84
N TYR A 233 0.42 8.77 -17.54
CA TYR A 233 1.52 7.83 -17.32
C TYR A 233 2.85 8.54 -17.59
N VAL A 234 3.69 8.63 -16.56
CA VAL A 234 5.06 9.10 -16.75
C VAL A 234 5.99 7.87 -16.76
N PRO A 235 6.55 7.50 -17.93
CA PRO A 235 7.47 6.38 -18.03
C PRO A 235 8.78 6.69 -17.30
N THR A 236 9.39 5.69 -16.66
CA THR A 236 10.76 5.81 -16.13
C THR A 236 11.85 5.53 -17.18
N SER A 237 11.47 5.16 -18.41
CA SER A 237 12.41 4.88 -19.51
C SER A 237 13.43 6.01 -19.78
N PRO A 238 13.07 7.31 -19.76
CA PRO A 238 14.06 8.38 -19.88
C PRO A 238 15.11 8.36 -18.75
N MET A 239 14.69 8.08 -17.51
CA MET A 239 15.61 7.93 -16.37
C MET A 239 16.56 6.76 -16.56
N ILE A 240 16.07 5.61 -17.04
CA ILE A 240 16.90 4.43 -17.35
C ILE A 240 17.96 4.79 -18.40
N SER A 241 17.56 5.53 -19.45
CA SER A 241 18.49 6.01 -20.48
C SER A 241 19.54 6.95 -19.90
N PHE A 242 19.13 7.95 -19.12
CA PHE A 242 20.05 8.88 -18.47
C PHE A 242 21.05 8.17 -17.57
N ALA A 243 20.59 7.24 -16.73
CA ALA A 243 21.44 6.47 -15.85
C ALA A 243 22.49 5.68 -16.65
N ARG A 244 22.07 4.95 -17.70
CA ARG A 244 23.00 4.18 -18.56
C ARG A 244 24.04 5.08 -19.22
N GLN A 245 23.64 6.22 -19.78
CA GLN A 245 24.56 7.16 -20.43
C GLN A 245 25.54 7.79 -19.43
N TYR A 246 25.09 8.08 -18.20
CA TYR A 246 25.90 8.71 -17.17
C TYR A 246 27.07 7.82 -16.78
N PHE A 247 26.77 6.58 -16.42
CA PHE A 247 27.82 5.63 -16.05
C PHE A 247 28.74 5.28 -17.21
N LEU A 248 28.20 5.12 -18.43
CA LEU A 248 29.02 4.86 -19.61
C LEU A 248 30.05 5.97 -19.86
N LYS A 249 29.64 7.24 -19.77
CA LYS A 249 30.55 8.39 -19.95
C LYS A 249 31.55 8.49 -18.80
N LYS A 250 31.09 8.30 -17.56
CA LYS A 250 31.93 8.33 -16.35
C LYS A 250 33.03 7.27 -16.39
N ASP A 251 32.69 6.03 -16.75
CA ASP A 251 33.63 4.92 -16.89
C ASP A 251 34.65 5.15 -18.02
N GLN A 252 34.27 5.91 -19.05
CA GLN A 252 35.16 6.32 -20.14
C GLN A 252 36.02 7.56 -19.81
N GLY A 253 35.90 8.13 -18.59
CA GLY A 253 36.60 9.36 -18.20
C GLY A 253 36.13 10.60 -18.97
N LYS A 254 34.95 10.55 -19.59
CA LYS A 254 34.38 11.68 -20.35
C LYS A 254 33.63 12.63 -19.42
N SER A 255 33.54 13.90 -19.82
CA SER A 255 32.70 14.88 -19.13
C SER A 255 31.23 14.45 -19.09
N VAL A 256 30.61 14.65 -17.93
CA VAL A 256 29.20 14.30 -17.65
C VAL A 256 28.33 15.51 -17.29
N THR A 257 28.88 16.72 -17.26
CA THR A 257 28.18 17.93 -16.76
C THR A 257 26.85 18.20 -17.47
N ASP A 258 26.82 18.19 -18.80
CA ASP A 258 25.59 18.39 -19.59
C ASP A 258 24.52 17.33 -19.28
N LEU A 259 24.97 16.10 -18.95
CA LEU A 259 24.08 15.00 -18.62
C LEU A 259 23.54 15.12 -17.20
N GLU A 260 24.34 15.61 -16.25
CA GLU A 260 23.90 15.92 -14.89
C GLU A 260 22.85 17.04 -14.88
N GLU A 261 23.02 18.07 -15.72
CA GLU A 261 22.02 19.13 -15.93
C GLU A 261 20.73 18.57 -16.55
N SER A 262 20.85 17.71 -17.57
CA SER A 262 19.70 17.05 -18.21
C SER A 262 18.94 16.15 -17.22
N ILE A 263 19.65 15.39 -16.39
CA ILE A 263 19.09 14.56 -15.31
C ILE A 263 18.33 15.42 -14.31
N THR A 264 18.93 16.53 -13.88
CA THR A 264 18.33 17.45 -12.90
C THR A 264 17.03 18.07 -13.46
N THR A 265 17.08 18.55 -14.70
CA THR A 265 15.93 19.12 -15.40
C THR A 265 14.80 18.10 -15.55
N TYR A 266 15.13 16.87 -15.94
CA TYR A 266 14.15 15.78 -16.03
C TYR A 266 13.55 15.43 -14.66
N ALA A 267 14.36 15.34 -13.61
CA ALA A 267 13.89 15.07 -12.25
C ALA A 267 12.92 16.15 -11.74
N GLN A 268 13.18 17.42 -12.06
CA GLN A 268 12.28 18.54 -11.72
C GLN A 268 10.93 18.43 -12.45
N SER A 269 10.95 18.17 -13.77
CA SER A 269 9.72 17.95 -14.56
C SER A 269 8.93 16.77 -14.02
N LEU A 270 9.59 15.64 -13.75
CA LEU A 270 8.98 14.44 -13.21
C LEU A 270 8.31 14.68 -11.85
N THR A 271 8.96 15.46 -10.99
CA THR A 271 8.43 15.86 -9.68
C THR A 271 7.15 16.68 -9.84
N LEU A 272 7.15 17.65 -10.75
CA LEU A 272 5.98 18.48 -11.03
C LEU A 272 4.79 17.67 -11.56
N ASP A 273 5.05 16.76 -12.51
CA ASP A 273 4.02 15.89 -13.08
C ASP A 273 3.43 14.95 -12.03
N PHE A 274 4.27 14.32 -11.20
CA PHE A 274 3.81 13.46 -10.12
C PHE A 274 3.05 14.22 -9.05
N ASN A 275 3.48 15.41 -8.65
CA ASN A 275 2.74 16.24 -7.69
C ASN A 275 1.35 16.61 -8.22
N THR A 276 1.28 16.99 -9.49
CA THR A 276 0.01 17.32 -10.16
C THR A 276 -0.93 16.10 -10.22
N ASN A 277 -0.40 14.93 -10.55
CA ASN A 277 -1.17 13.68 -10.58
C ASN A 277 -1.61 13.23 -9.18
N ASN A 278 -0.71 13.27 -8.20
CA ASN A 278 -0.99 12.90 -6.81
C ASN A 278 -2.08 13.81 -6.22
N ALA A 279 -2.06 15.12 -6.51
CA ALA A 279 -3.11 16.03 -6.08
C ALA A 279 -4.50 15.63 -6.60
N LYS A 280 -4.61 15.24 -7.88
CA LYS A 280 -5.87 14.75 -8.47
C LYS A 280 -6.34 13.46 -7.80
N ILE A 281 -5.42 12.52 -7.55
CA ILE A 281 -5.71 11.25 -6.86
C ILE A 281 -6.24 11.52 -5.47
N ILE A 282 -5.55 12.37 -4.70
CA ILE A 282 -5.96 12.75 -3.34
C ILE A 282 -7.35 13.36 -3.38
N SER A 283 -7.61 14.35 -4.23
CA SER A 283 -8.93 14.99 -4.35
C SER A 283 -10.04 14.00 -4.70
N TYR A 284 -9.78 13.08 -5.61
CA TYR A 284 -10.73 12.00 -5.93
C TYR A 284 -11.03 11.14 -4.70
N PHE A 285 -10.01 10.75 -3.92
CA PHE A 285 -10.20 9.94 -2.72
C PHE A 285 -10.97 10.66 -1.62
N ARG A 286 -10.69 11.95 -1.39
CA ARG A 286 -11.44 12.76 -0.42
C ARG A 286 -12.94 12.76 -0.72
N LEU A 287 -13.29 12.85 -2.00
CA LEU A 287 -14.69 12.93 -2.44
C LEU A 287 -15.39 11.56 -2.45
N GLN A 288 -14.72 10.51 -2.94
CA GLN A 288 -15.34 9.20 -3.18
C GLN A 288 -15.17 8.23 -1.99
N PHE A 289 -14.22 8.50 -1.09
CA PHE A 289 -13.84 7.63 0.03
C PHE A 289 -13.60 8.41 1.34
N PRO A 290 -14.53 9.31 1.75
CA PRO A 290 -14.33 10.17 2.92
C PRO A 290 -14.16 9.37 4.23
N GLU A 291 -14.64 8.13 4.30
CA GLU A 291 -14.49 7.28 5.48
C GLU A 291 -13.03 6.86 5.76
N PHE A 292 -12.13 7.07 4.80
CA PHE A 292 -10.70 6.81 4.96
C PHE A 292 -9.94 8.04 5.48
N GLU A 293 -10.58 9.21 5.57
CA GLU A 293 -10.00 10.41 6.15
C GLU A 293 -10.01 10.37 7.69
N GLY A 294 -8.92 10.85 8.32
CA GLY A 294 -8.84 11.11 9.78
C GLY A 294 -8.54 9.92 10.69
N ILE A 295 -8.90 8.69 10.31
CA ILE A 295 -8.68 7.49 11.16
C ILE A 295 -7.32 6.82 10.90
N ARG A 296 -6.76 7.00 9.71
CA ARG A 296 -5.53 6.33 9.27
C ARG A 296 -4.31 7.16 9.61
N ALA A 297 -3.18 6.51 9.87
CA ALA A 297 -1.90 7.14 9.54
C ALA A 297 -1.82 7.07 8.01
N PRO A 298 -2.00 8.18 7.27
CA PRO A 298 -1.55 8.16 5.89
C PRO A 298 -0.07 7.75 5.95
N MET A 299 0.36 6.80 5.12
CA MET A 299 1.76 6.81 4.72
C MET A 299 1.86 8.14 3.97
N ARG A 300 2.31 9.19 4.66
CA ARG A 300 2.16 10.55 4.18
C ARG A 300 2.74 10.60 2.77
N ILE A 301 1.85 10.67 1.77
CA ILE A 301 2.13 11.39 0.54
C ILE A 301 2.59 12.72 1.08
N ASN A 302 3.86 13.05 0.88
CA ASN A 302 4.37 14.34 1.30
C ASN A 302 3.33 15.36 0.87
N SER A 303 2.69 15.98 1.84
CA SER A 303 2.03 17.26 1.65
C SER A 303 3.18 18.19 1.31
N TYR A 304 3.62 18.13 0.05
CA TYR A 304 4.39 19.18 -0.56
C TYR A 304 3.48 20.39 -0.40
N VAL A 305 3.87 21.19 0.58
CA VAL A 305 3.32 22.48 0.92
C VAL A 305 3.08 23.21 -0.40
N LEU A 306 1.81 23.54 -0.66
CA LEU A 306 1.47 24.63 -1.57
C LEU A 306 2.14 25.91 -1.06
#